data_AF-A0A4W6E7F0-F1
#
_entry.id   AF-A0A4W6E7F0-F1
#
_cell.length_a   1.000
_cell.length_b   1.000
_cell.length_c   1.000
_cell.angle_alpha   90.00
_cell.angle_beta   90.00
_cell.angle_gamma   90.00
#
_symmetry.space_group_name_H-M   'P 1'
#
loop_
_entity.id
_entity.type
_entity.pdbx_description
1 polymer ?
#
loop_
_entity_poly.entity_id
_entity_poly.type
_entity_poly.pdbx_seq_one_letter_code
_entity_poly.pdbx_strand_id
1 'polypeptide(L)'
;MWLQQRLKGLPGLLSSSWARRLLIGLLLFLIFYWYLGAERRWRLFSGSAMSGGAAGQCLLAEIHRWKSLVDRGEGIYSTPQEQLDTPFVSGNGHILIDIDSNKLWVASSSQPGSAPVHQTEYAPRVGVHLEGKRAEAQASMLWFRKGAVLFVRCASPAALQSVRDCVTIREEFIAHRSRPNVYLQRIHINNPSDRAVSLDVSSDNPAFGSKFSTSMEKLEDREIMLSSGRVPVENNRIVLVVVVTKKLNSRIQVSAKSEYTDNILSVVWTSEPTESTKLEETFSTLREGAKKELGELLRASVDELVVDHQQAWMDLFISGVEMRKITDSHTPSSRTVNTTLYYILSSSMAPLLDRRLSSEERARLESSLNYADHCFSGHATMHAENLWPERSEQCCPDPAAGHTVDSDSAEERLQGAGGSRCPWSHAGYGAQLWWPSVHREPPPVSG
;
A
#
# COMPACT_ATOMS: atom_id res chain seq x y z
N MET A 1 4.80 16.67 -63.06
CA MET A 1 4.67 16.30 -64.49
C MET A 1 5.58 15.16 -64.96
N TRP A 2 6.56 14.70 -64.18
CA TRP A 2 7.49 13.63 -64.60
C TRP A 2 6.93 12.19 -64.50
N LEU A 3 5.96 11.93 -63.60
CA LEU A 3 5.35 10.60 -63.45
C LEU A 3 4.28 10.26 -64.51
N GLN A 4 3.62 11.27 -65.10
CA GLN A 4 2.53 11.02 -66.06
C GLN A 4 3.00 10.58 -67.44
N GLN A 5 4.29 10.74 -67.76
CA GLN A 5 4.85 10.32 -69.05
C GLN A 5 5.39 8.88 -69.05
N ARG A 6 5.71 8.28 -67.90
CA ARG A 6 6.16 6.87 -67.83
C ARG A 6 5.05 5.82 -67.77
N LEU A 7 3.82 6.23 -67.49
CA LEU A 7 2.67 5.31 -67.45
C LEU A 7 1.97 5.11 -68.81
N LYS A 8 2.35 5.86 -69.85
CA LYS A 8 1.78 5.72 -71.21
C LYS A 8 2.50 4.69 -72.09
N GLY A 9 3.57 4.06 -71.60
CA GLY A 9 4.44 3.16 -72.37
C GLY A 9 4.20 1.65 -72.21
N LEU A 10 3.11 1.22 -71.55
CA LEU A 10 2.78 -0.21 -71.40
C LEU A 10 1.44 -0.54 -72.07
N PRO A 11 1.36 -0.60 -73.41
CA PRO A 11 0.18 -1.10 -74.08
C PRO A 11 0.20 -2.63 -73.97
N GLY A 12 -0.54 -3.20 -73.01
CA GLY A 12 -0.78 -4.65 -73.01
C GLY A 12 -1.17 -5.31 -71.69
N LEU A 13 -0.88 -4.72 -70.52
CA LEU A 13 -1.09 -5.41 -69.25
C LEU A 13 -2.55 -5.44 -68.74
N LEU A 14 -3.48 -4.75 -69.41
CA LEU A 14 -4.90 -4.69 -69.02
C LEU A 14 -5.88 -5.22 -70.08
N SER A 15 -5.38 -5.85 -71.16
CA SER A 15 -6.22 -6.41 -72.23
C SER A 15 -6.76 -7.81 -71.91
N SER A 16 -6.03 -8.58 -71.09
CA SER A 16 -6.46 -9.94 -70.72
C SER A 16 -7.42 -9.91 -69.52
N SER A 17 -8.61 -10.50 -69.67
CA SER A 17 -9.58 -10.71 -68.58
C SER A 17 -8.96 -11.49 -67.41
N TRP A 18 -7.94 -12.30 -67.68
CA TRP A 18 -7.18 -13.04 -66.69
C TRP A 18 -6.32 -12.11 -65.81
N ALA A 19 -5.65 -11.12 -66.41
CA ALA A 19 -4.85 -10.15 -65.66
C ALA A 19 -5.71 -9.30 -64.71
N ARG A 20 -6.95 -8.96 -65.11
CA ARG A 20 -7.90 -8.24 -64.25
C ARG A 20 -8.38 -9.11 -63.08
N ARG A 21 -8.67 -10.40 -63.33
CA ARG A 21 -9.04 -11.34 -62.26
C ARG A 21 -7.91 -11.59 -61.27
N LEU A 22 -6.66 -11.64 -61.76
CA LEU A 22 -5.47 -11.76 -60.92
C LEU A 22 -5.24 -10.52 -60.07
N LEU A 23 -5.40 -9.32 -60.65
CA LEU A 23 -5.30 -8.06 -59.91
C LEU A 23 -6.38 -7.95 -58.82
N ILE A 24 -7.62 -8.32 -59.13
CA ILE A 24 -8.70 -8.34 -58.13
C ILE A 24 -8.42 -9.39 -57.05
N GLY A 25 -7.94 -10.58 -57.42
CA GLY A 25 -7.54 -11.62 -56.46
C GLY A 25 -6.40 -11.16 -55.56
N LEU A 26 -5.40 -10.47 -56.10
CA LEU A 26 -4.26 -9.95 -55.35
C LEU A 26 -4.66 -8.78 -54.45
N LEU A 27 -5.58 -7.92 -54.90
CA LEU A 27 -6.16 -6.86 -54.09
C LEU A 27 -6.99 -7.42 -52.92
N LEU A 28 -7.86 -8.40 -53.18
CA LEU A 28 -8.63 -9.09 -52.15
C LEU A 28 -7.71 -9.83 -51.17
N PHE A 29 -6.65 -10.47 -51.66
CA PHE A 29 -5.64 -11.09 -50.82
C PHE A 29 -4.91 -10.07 -49.94
N LEU A 30 -4.56 -8.89 -50.46
CA LEU A 30 -3.96 -7.81 -49.68
C LEU A 30 -4.93 -7.24 -48.64
N ILE A 31 -6.22 -7.10 -48.97
CA ILE A 31 -7.26 -6.68 -48.02
C ILE A 31 -7.44 -7.72 -46.93
N PHE A 32 -7.53 -9.01 -47.28
CA PHE A 32 -7.60 -10.12 -46.33
C PHE A 32 -6.34 -10.19 -45.46
N TYR A 33 -5.17 -10.01 -46.04
CA TYR A 33 -3.91 -9.95 -45.33
C TYR A 33 -3.81 -8.72 -44.43
N TRP A 34 -4.40 -7.59 -44.80
CA TRP A 34 -4.40 -6.40 -43.96
C TRP A 34 -5.43 -6.52 -42.83
N TYR A 35 -6.64 -7.01 -43.08
CA TYR A 35 -7.66 -7.22 -42.05
C TYR A 35 -7.36 -8.39 -41.11
N LEU A 36 -6.90 -9.54 -41.64
CA LEU A 36 -6.50 -10.68 -40.82
C LEU A 36 -5.06 -10.57 -40.30
N GLY A 37 -4.21 -9.76 -40.91
CA GLY A 37 -2.81 -9.59 -40.50
C GLY A 37 -2.60 -8.40 -39.57
N ALA A 38 -3.33 -7.29 -39.69
CA ALA A 38 -3.17 -6.16 -38.78
C ALA A 38 -3.57 -6.51 -37.34
N GLU A 39 -4.57 -7.37 -37.15
CA GLU A 39 -4.98 -7.79 -35.79
C GLU A 39 -4.27 -9.07 -35.29
N ARG A 40 -3.76 -9.92 -36.19
CA ARG A 40 -3.28 -11.26 -35.83
C ARG A 40 -1.78 -11.48 -36.01
N ARG A 41 -1.10 -10.67 -36.82
CA ARG A 41 0.34 -10.84 -37.13
C ARG A 41 1.27 -10.30 -36.04
N TRP A 42 0.74 -9.60 -35.04
CA TRP A 42 1.43 -9.33 -33.78
C TRP A 42 0.95 -10.19 -32.59
N ARG A 43 -0.10 -11.00 -32.72
CA ARG A 43 -0.59 -11.87 -31.62
C ARG A 43 -0.33 -13.36 -31.80
N LEU A 44 0.00 -13.85 -33.00
CA LEU A 44 0.21 -15.29 -33.23
C LEU A 44 1.67 -15.76 -33.09
N PHE A 45 2.64 -14.87 -33.21
CA PHE A 45 4.06 -15.14 -32.87
C PHE A 45 4.53 -14.38 -31.63
N SER A 46 3.67 -13.56 -31.04
CA SER A 46 3.78 -13.17 -29.63
C SER A 46 2.64 -13.84 -28.87
N GLY A 47 2.77 -15.15 -28.66
CA GLY A 47 2.33 -15.63 -27.35
C GLY A 47 3.17 -14.81 -26.39
N SER A 48 2.55 -13.87 -25.67
CA SER A 48 3.23 -12.94 -24.77
C SER A 48 4.23 -13.76 -23.96
N ALA A 49 5.50 -13.74 -24.37
CA ALA A 49 6.56 -14.42 -23.66
C ALA A 49 6.69 -13.60 -22.40
N MET A 50 5.92 -13.99 -21.38
CA MET A 50 5.85 -13.26 -20.15
C MET A 50 7.26 -13.12 -19.62
N SER A 51 7.65 -11.90 -19.26
CA SER A 51 8.90 -11.70 -18.55
C SER A 51 8.90 -12.60 -17.31
N GLY A 52 9.85 -13.52 -17.24
CA GLY A 52 9.99 -14.47 -16.14
C GLY A 52 9.68 -15.95 -16.43
N GLY A 53 9.23 -16.33 -17.64
CA GLY A 53 9.06 -17.74 -18.02
C GLY A 53 8.10 -18.52 -17.10
N ALA A 54 8.50 -19.70 -16.61
CA ALA A 54 7.69 -20.51 -15.71
C ALA A 54 7.32 -19.79 -14.39
N ALA A 55 8.24 -18.97 -13.86
CA ALA A 55 7.99 -18.16 -12.67
C ALA A 55 6.93 -17.08 -12.92
N GLY A 56 6.93 -16.47 -14.12
CA GLY A 56 5.91 -15.50 -14.53
C GLY A 56 4.52 -16.13 -14.66
N GLN A 57 4.42 -17.37 -15.17
CA GLN A 57 3.16 -18.09 -15.25
C GLN A 57 2.62 -18.48 -13.86
N CYS A 58 3.50 -18.88 -12.93
CA CYS A 58 3.12 -19.12 -11.55
C CYS A 58 2.60 -17.83 -10.89
N LEU A 59 3.26 -16.70 -11.12
CA LEU A 59 2.84 -15.40 -10.59
C LEU A 59 1.45 -14.99 -11.10
N LEU A 60 1.14 -15.26 -12.37
CA LEU A 60 -0.20 -14.97 -12.91
C LEU A 60 -1.30 -15.71 -12.18
N ALA A 61 -1.08 -16.96 -11.78
CA ALA A 61 -2.08 -17.71 -11.02
C ALA A 61 -2.38 -17.03 -9.68
N GLU A 62 -1.38 -16.43 -9.05
CA GLU A 62 -1.56 -15.64 -7.82
C GLU A 62 -2.27 -14.32 -8.08
N ILE A 63 -1.87 -13.56 -9.10
CA ILE A 63 -2.52 -12.29 -9.48
C ILE A 63 -4.00 -12.53 -9.85
N HIS A 64 -4.32 -13.66 -10.48
CA HIS A 64 -5.71 -13.98 -10.82
C HIS A 64 -6.61 -14.08 -9.58
N ARG A 65 -6.07 -14.44 -8.41
CA ARG A 65 -6.82 -14.46 -7.14
C ARG A 65 -7.20 -13.04 -6.69
N TRP A 66 -6.39 -12.05 -7.04
CA TRP A 66 -6.62 -10.64 -6.73
C TRP A 66 -7.61 -9.97 -7.67
N LYS A 67 -7.77 -10.50 -8.88
CA LYS A 67 -8.61 -9.90 -9.92
C LYS A 67 -10.00 -9.53 -9.42
N SER A 68 -10.68 -10.45 -8.73
CA SER A 68 -12.03 -10.19 -8.22
C SER A 68 -12.07 -9.08 -7.16
N LEU A 69 -11.01 -8.93 -6.36
CA LEU A 69 -10.90 -7.89 -5.33
C LEU A 69 -10.69 -6.51 -5.97
N VAL A 70 -9.80 -6.46 -6.97
CA VAL A 70 -9.45 -5.25 -7.72
C VAL A 70 -10.64 -4.78 -8.57
N ASP A 71 -11.34 -5.71 -9.21
CA ASP A 71 -12.53 -5.42 -10.00
C ASP A 71 -13.68 -4.85 -9.11
N ARG A 72 -13.68 -5.17 -7.80
CA ARG A 72 -14.58 -4.56 -6.78
C ARG A 72 -14.04 -3.26 -6.16
N GLY A 73 -12.87 -2.79 -6.60
CA GLY A 73 -12.24 -1.58 -6.06
C GLY A 73 -11.69 -1.74 -4.64
N GLU A 74 -11.43 -2.98 -4.19
CA GLU A 74 -10.89 -3.27 -2.85
C GLU A 74 -9.36 -3.21 -2.78
N GLY A 75 -8.69 -2.96 -3.90
CA GLY A 75 -7.24 -2.85 -3.94
C GLY A 75 -6.70 -2.52 -5.32
N ILE A 76 -5.39 -2.27 -5.37
CA ILE A 76 -4.59 -2.08 -6.59
C ILE A 76 -3.40 -3.02 -6.53
N TYR A 77 -2.86 -3.41 -7.69
CA TYR A 77 -1.65 -4.22 -7.75
C TYR A 77 -0.68 -3.70 -8.80
N SER A 78 0.60 -3.93 -8.56
CA SER A 78 1.69 -3.58 -9.45
C SER A 78 2.42 -4.84 -9.88
N THR A 79 2.80 -4.89 -11.15
CA THR A 79 3.57 -6.00 -11.74
C THR A 79 4.80 -5.45 -12.46
N PRO A 80 5.78 -6.28 -12.82
CA PRO A 80 6.97 -5.83 -13.54
C PRO A 80 6.64 -5.23 -14.92
N GLN A 81 5.49 -5.57 -15.51
CA GLN A 81 5.03 -5.08 -16.80
C GLN A 81 4.12 -3.84 -16.69
N GLU A 82 3.42 -3.71 -15.57
CA GLU A 82 2.50 -2.61 -15.26
C GLU A 82 2.87 -2.07 -13.88
N GLN A 83 3.94 -1.28 -13.84
CA GLN A 83 4.35 -0.58 -12.63
C GLN A 83 3.42 0.60 -12.38
N LEU A 84 2.96 0.72 -11.14
CA LEU A 84 2.18 1.85 -10.69
C LEU A 84 3.07 2.86 -9.98
N ASP A 85 2.79 4.14 -10.22
CA ASP A 85 3.43 5.28 -9.56
C ASP A 85 2.80 5.56 -8.19
N THR A 86 2.52 4.51 -7.42
CA THR A 86 1.86 4.56 -6.12
C THR A 86 2.62 3.70 -5.12
N PRO A 87 3.01 4.24 -3.96
CA PRO A 87 3.80 3.51 -2.99
C PRO A 87 2.99 2.41 -2.31
N PHE A 88 3.57 1.22 -2.15
CA PHE A 88 2.97 0.13 -1.39
C PHE A 88 3.35 0.26 0.09
N VAL A 89 2.50 0.95 0.85
CA VAL A 89 2.71 1.22 2.28
C VAL A 89 1.64 0.56 3.14
N SER A 90 2.00 0.16 4.35
CA SER A 90 1.05 -0.21 5.41
C SER A 90 1.30 0.68 6.63
N GLY A 91 0.25 1.33 7.15
CA GLY A 91 0.38 2.25 8.27
C GLY A 91 -0.85 2.26 9.18
N ASN A 92 -0.69 2.79 10.38
CA ASN A 92 -1.76 2.96 11.36
C ASN A 92 -1.79 4.37 12.00
N GLY A 93 -1.07 5.33 11.42
CA GLY A 93 -0.90 6.69 11.91
C GLY A 93 0.19 6.88 12.97
N HIS A 94 0.64 5.82 13.63
CA HIS A 94 1.81 5.86 14.52
C HIS A 94 3.07 5.34 13.82
N ILE A 95 2.92 4.26 13.08
CA ILE A 95 3.96 3.67 12.23
C ILE A 95 3.47 3.59 10.79
N LEU A 96 4.39 3.76 9.86
CA LEU A 96 4.17 3.51 8.44
C LEU A 96 5.38 2.79 7.86
N ILE A 97 5.11 1.71 7.16
CA ILE A 97 6.10 0.82 6.57
C ILE A 97 5.98 0.95 5.07
N ASP A 98 7.04 1.45 4.44
CA ASP A 98 7.18 1.44 2.99
C ASP A 98 7.83 0.13 2.57
N ILE A 99 7.07 -0.70 1.87
CA ILE A 99 7.47 -2.06 1.48
C ILE A 99 8.45 -2.01 0.30
N ASP A 100 8.32 -1.01 -0.56
CA ASP A 100 9.14 -0.85 -1.76
C ASP A 100 10.53 -0.33 -1.40
N SER A 101 10.61 0.69 -0.53
CA SER A 101 11.89 1.27 -0.09
C SER A 101 12.50 0.60 1.16
N ASN A 102 11.76 -0.32 1.79
CA ASN A 102 12.11 -0.95 3.06
C ASN A 102 12.45 0.08 4.16
N LYS A 103 11.58 1.07 4.34
CA LYS A 103 11.75 2.15 5.33
C LYS A 103 10.62 2.18 6.33
N LEU A 104 10.99 2.41 7.58
CA LEU A 104 10.06 2.68 8.67
C LEU A 104 9.97 4.18 8.94
N TRP A 105 8.74 4.69 8.95
CA TRP A 105 8.37 6.03 9.39
C TRP A 105 7.63 5.94 10.71
N VAL A 106 7.89 6.88 11.62
CA VAL A 106 7.29 6.90 12.95
C VAL A 106 6.80 8.29 13.31
N ALA A 107 5.67 8.35 14.02
CA ALA A 107 5.20 9.56 14.67
C ALA A 107 5.96 9.80 15.98
N SER A 108 6.35 11.05 16.22
CA SER A 108 7.05 11.48 17.45
C SER A 108 6.10 11.73 18.63
N SER A 109 4.79 11.71 18.40
CA SER A 109 3.78 11.88 19.45
C SER A 109 2.73 10.77 19.38
N SER A 110 2.22 10.40 20.54
CA SER A 110 1.07 9.52 20.70
C SER A 110 -0.27 10.29 20.67
N GLN A 111 -0.22 11.62 20.66
CA GLN A 111 -1.43 12.45 20.62
C GLN A 111 -2.06 12.46 19.22
N PRO A 112 -3.39 12.38 19.11
CA PRO A 112 -4.08 12.46 17.83
C PRO A 112 -3.91 13.86 17.21
N GLY A 113 -3.45 13.93 15.96
CA GLY A 113 -3.27 15.18 15.23
C GLY A 113 -2.10 15.14 14.26
N SER A 114 -1.72 16.28 13.69
CA SER A 114 -0.60 16.44 12.75
C SER A 114 0.77 16.37 13.45
N ALA A 115 1.02 15.31 14.21
CA ALA A 115 2.33 15.07 14.80
C ALA A 115 3.37 14.89 13.68
N PRO A 116 4.57 15.50 13.79
CA PRO A 116 5.58 15.33 12.77
C PRO A 116 5.99 13.86 12.70
N VAL A 117 6.02 13.34 11.47
CA VAL A 117 6.47 11.99 11.13
C VAL A 117 7.93 12.04 10.71
N HIS A 118 8.69 11.02 11.09
CA HIS A 118 10.11 10.97 10.80
C HIS A 118 10.50 9.64 10.16
N GLN A 119 11.27 9.71 9.09
CA GLN A 119 11.90 8.54 8.49
C GLN A 119 13.03 8.04 9.38
N THR A 120 13.11 6.73 9.57
CA THR A 120 14.19 6.08 10.29
C THR A 120 15.15 5.39 9.34
N GLU A 121 16.34 5.02 9.83
CA GLU A 121 17.29 4.17 9.09
C GLU A 121 16.99 2.67 9.30
N TYR A 122 15.99 2.33 10.12
CA TYR A 122 15.61 0.95 10.37
C TYR A 122 14.92 0.32 9.15
N ALA A 123 15.30 -0.92 8.85
CA ALA A 123 14.76 -1.73 7.77
C ALA A 123 13.77 -2.76 8.33
N PRO A 124 12.45 -2.51 8.23
CA PRO A 124 11.42 -3.31 8.91
C PRO A 124 11.14 -4.68 8.26
N ARG A 125 11.51 -4.86 6.99
CA ARG A 125 11.24 -6.11 6.27
C ARG A 125 12.35 -7.12 6.49
N VAL A 126 11.97 -8.35 6.82
CA VAL A 126 12.84 -9.52 6.73
C VAL A 126 12.77 -10.09 5.33
N GLY A 127 13.90 -10.16 4.63
CA GLY A 127 14.02 -10.77 3.31
C GLY A 127 14.02 -12.30 3.38
N VAL A 128 13.27 -12.95 2.49
CA VAL A 128 13.24 -14.41 2.36
C VAL A 128 13.62 -14.79 0.93
N HIS A 129 14.74 -15.43 0.69
CA HIS A 129 15.27 -15.65 -0.66
C HIS A 129 15.46 -17.13 -0.94
N LEU A 130 14.92 -17.62 -2.06
CA LEU A 130 15.14 -19.01 -2.50
C LEU A 130 16.61 -19.19 -2.92
N GLU A 131 17.29 -20.14 -2.28
CA GLU A 131 18.67 -20.51 -2.62
C GLU A 131 18.73 -21.07 -4.04
N GLY A 132 19.71 -20.62 -4.84
CA GLY A 132 19.92 -21.13 -6.19
C GLY A 132 18.76 -20.88 -7.16
N LYS A 133 17.98 -19.81 -6.97
CA LYS A 133 16.93 -19.41 -7.92
C LYS A 133 17.53 -19.05 -9.29
N ARG A 134 16.86 -19.50 -10.36
CA ARG A 134 17.24 -19.18 -11.75
C ARG A 134 16.38 -18.07 -12.37
N ALA A 135 15.12 -18.05 -12.01
CA ALA A 135 14.15 -17.04 -12.44
C ALA A 135 13.23 -16.70 -11.27
N GLU A 136 12.89 -15.42 -11.15
CA GLU A 136 11.96 -14.90 -10.15
C GLU A 136 11.03 -13.90 -10.84
N ALA A 137 9.75 -13.95 -10.48
CA ALA A 137 8.75 -12.97 -10.86
C ALA A 137 8.03 -12.51 -9.59
N GLN A 138 7.68 -11.24 -9.51
CA GLN A 138 7.10 -10.65 -8.30
C GLN A 138 5.93 -9.74 -8.61
N ALA A 139 4.99 -9.59 -7.68
CA ALA A 139 3.93 -8.60 -7.74
C ALA A 139 3.56 -8.11 -6.33
N SER A 140 3.08 -6.88 -6.24
CA SER A 140 2.61 -6.26 -5.00
C SER A 140 1.13 -5.93 -5.15
N MET A 141 0.34 -6.11 -4.09
CA MET A 141 -1.05 -5.67 -4.01
C MET A 141 -1.27 -4.86 -2.73
N LEU A 142 -1.91 -3.71 -2.87
CA LEU A 142 -2.41 -2.89 -1.79
C LEU A 142 -3.87 -3.27 -1.55
N TRP A 143 -4.22 -3.79 -0.39
CA TRP A 143 -5.56 -4.27 -0.07
C TRP A 143 -6.24 -3.32 0.92
N PHE A 144 -7.09 -2.45 0.41
CA PHE A 144 -7.65 -1.31 1.15
C PHE A 144 -8.46 -1.73 2.36
N ARG A 145 -9.47 -2.60 2.17
CA ARG A 145 -10.36 -3.05 3.26
C ARG A 145 -9.65 -3.91 4.29
N LYS A 146 -8.52 -4.53 3.91
CA LYS A 146 -7.72 -5.36 4.81
C LYS A 146 -6.70 -4.56 5.60
N GLY A 147 -6.32 -3.35 5.14
CA GLY A 147 -5.27 -2.56 5.78
C GLY A 147 -3.85 -3.08 5.53
N ALA A 148 -3.65 -3.86 4.47
CA ALA A 148 -2.46 -4.69 4.30
C ALA A 148 -1.83 -4.53 2.91
N VAL A 149 -0.51 -4.73 2.86
CA VAL A 149 0.22 -4.93 1.60
C VAL A 149 0.54 -6.41 1.44
N LEU A 150 0.14 -7.00 0.32
CA LEU A 150 0.55 -8.33 -0.09
C LEU A 150 1.70 -8.22 -1.08
N PHE A 151 2.73 -9.02 -0.89
CA PHE A 151 3.85 -9.14 -1.81
C PHE A 151 4.04 -10.61 -2.14
N VAL A 152 3.99 -10.96 -3.42
CA VAL A 152 4.10 -12.34 -3.89
C VAL A 152 5.27 -12.47 -4.82
N ARG A 153 6.10 -13.48 -4.55
CA ARG A 153 7.21 -13.87 -5.40
C ARG A 153 7.07 -15.33 -5.80
N CYS A 154 7.25 -15.59 -7.07
CA CYS A 154 7.32 -16.92 -7.63
C CYS A 154 8.73 -17.15 -8.14
N ALA A 155 9.39 -18.19 -7.64
CA ALA A 155 10.76 -18.49 -7.98
C ALA A 155 10.89 -19.93 -8.50
N SER A 156 11.63 -20.08 -9.60
CA SER A 156 11.96 -21.39 -10.16
C SER A 156 13.33 -21.84 -9.64
N PRO A 157 13.43 -23.00 -8.97
CA PRO A 157 14.71 -23.55 -8.54
C PRO A 157 15.57 -23.92 -9.77
N ALA A 158 16.90 -23.79 -9.68
CA ALA A 158 17.82 -23.94 -10.81
C ALA A 158 17.71 -25.24 -11.61
N ALA A 159 17.25 -26.32 -10.98
CA ALA A 159 17.17 -27.65 -11.59
C ALA A 159 15.88 -27.89 -12.41
N LEU A 160 14.85 -27.04 -12.30
CA LEU A 160 13.51 -27.34 -12.83
C LEU A 160 12.97 -26.16 -13.66
N GLN A 161 12.42 -26.44 -14.83
CA GLN A 161 11.87 -25.45 -15.77
C GLN A 161 10.34 -25.55 -15.90
N SER A 162 9.70 -26.37 -15.07
CA SER A 162 8.25 -26.59 -15.13
C SER A 162 7.52 -25.59 -14.22
N VAL A 163 6.36 -25.11 -14.67
CA VAL A 163 5.47 -24.26 -13.87
C VAL A 163 5.01 -24.97 -12.60
N ARG A 164 4.92 -26.31 -12.63
CA ARG A 164 4.44 -27.13 -11.52
C ARG A 164 5.43 -27.22 -10.36
N ASP A 165 6.69 -26.86 -10.60
CA ASP A 165 7.76 -26.88 -9.59
C ASP A 165 8.09 -25.48 -9.04
N CYS A 166 7.28 -24.47 -9.38
CA CYS A 166 7.54 -23.11 -8.96
C CYS A 166 7.20 -22.93 -7.47
N VAL A 167 8.15 -22.43 -6.69
CA VAL A 167 7.93 -22.11 -5.28
C VAL A 167 7.27 -20.74 -5.21
N THR A 168 6.20 -20.63 -4.43
CA THR A 168 5.50 -19.36 -4.18
C THR A 168 5.82 -18.88 -2.77
N ILE A 169 6.27 -17.64 -2.64
CA ILE A 169 6.53 -16.95 -1.38
C ILE A 169 5.55 -15.78 -1.31
N ARG A 170 4.61 -15.84 -0.36
CA ARG A 170 3.64 -14.78 -0.10
C ARG A 170 4.01 -14.10 1.21
N GLU A 171 4.15 -12.79 1.16
CA GLU A 171 4.43 -11.95 2.30
C GLU A 171 3.26 -10.99 2.49
N GLU A 172 2.79 -10.84 3.73
CA GLU A 172 1.74 -9.90 4.09
C GLU A 172 2.27 -8.96 5.17
N PHE A 173 2.17 -7.65 4.92
CA PHE A 173 2.63 -6.59 5.81
C PHE A 173 1.44 -5.84 6.38
N ILE A 174 1.38 -5.76 7.72
CA ILE A 174 0.28 -5.14 8.45
C ILE A 174 0.85 -4.27 9.58
N ALA A 175 0.55 -2.98 9.55
CA ALA A 175 0.60 -2.10 10.71
C ALA A 175 -0.73 -2.21 11.48
N HIS A 176 -0.70 -2.72 12.71
CA HIS A 176 -1.92 -3.07 13.42
C HIS A 176 -2.75 -1.83 13.76
N ARG A 177 -4.07 -1.84 13.49
CA ARG A 177 -4.87 -0.61 13.55
C ARG A 177 -5.21 -0.20 14.99
N SER A 178 -5.58 -1.17 15.82
CA SER A 178 -5.96 -0.97 17.23
C SER A 178 -4.79 -1.09 18.23
N ARG A 179 -3.57 -1.29 17.72
CA ARG A 179 -2.35 -1.44 18.53
C ARG A 179 -1.25 -0.64 17.84
N PRO A 180 -1.06 0.64 18.20
CA PRO A 180 -0.27 1.57 17.41
C PRO A 180 1.21 1.16 17.27
N ASN A 181 1.74 0.48 18.28
CA ASN A 181 3.14 0.06 18.34
C ASN A 181 3.43 -1.21 17.54
N VAL A 182 2.42 -1.90 17.01
CA VAL A 182 2.58 -3.27 16.51
C VAL A 182 2.55 -3.30 14.98
N TYR A 183 3.54 -3.94 14.40
CA TYR A 183 3.45 -4.41 13.01
C TYR A 183 3.84 -5.87 12.88
N LEU A 184 3.38 -6.48 11.80
CA LEU A 184 3.59 -7.88 11.52
C LEU A 184 3.91 -8.12 10.05
N GLN A 185 4.79 -9.09 9.81
CA GLN A 185 5.09 -9.65 8.50
C GLN A 185 4.76 -11.14 8.55
N ARG A 186 3.79 -11.58 7.74
CA ARG A 186 3.39 -12.98 7.65
C ARG A 186 3.99 -13.57 6.40
N ILE A 187 4.66 -14.71 6.54
CA ILE A 187 5.32 -15.41 5.45
C ILE A 187 4.57 -16.72 5.23
N HIS A 188 4.12 -16.95 4.00
CA HIS A 188 3.56 -18.22 3.56
C HIS A 188 4.31 -18.71 2.33
N ILE A 189 4.97 -19.86 2.46
CA ILE A 189 5.75 -20.48 1.39
C ILE A 189 5.03 -21.76 0.98
N ASN A 190 4.74 -21.90 -0.30
CA ASN A 190 4.22 -23.12 -0.88
C ASN A 190 5.28 -23.77 -1.78
N ASN A 191 5.64 -25.01 -1.48
CA ASN A 191 6.55 -25.81 -2.28
C ASN A 191 5.78 -26.96 -2.95
N PRO A 192 5.31 -26.78 -4.20
CA PRO A 192 4.62 -27.83 -4.94
C PRO A 192 5.57 -28.90 -5.51
N SER A 193 6.88 -28.67 -5.49
CA SER A 193 7.86 -29.55 -6.13
C SER A 193 8.04 -30.87 -5.38
N ASP A 194 8.60 -31.86 -6.07
CA ASP A 194 8.96 -33.17 -5.51
C ASP A 194 10.24 -33.14 -4.63
N ARG A 195 10.82 -31.97 -4.39
CA ARG A 195 12.08 -31.81 -3.63
C ARG A 195 11.93 -30.80 -2.52
N ALA A 196 12.69 -30.98 -1.44
CA ALA A 196 12.81 -29.95 -0.42
C ALA A 196 13.57 -28.72 -0.98
N VAL A 197 13.19 -27.54 -0.53
CA VAL A 197 13.84 -26.27 -0.89
C VAL A 197 14.34 -25.56 0.36
N SER A 198 15.48 -24.88 0.23
CA SER A 198 16.08 -24.05 1.28
C SER A 198 15.91 -22.58 0.90
N LEU A 199 15.48 -21.77 1.86
CA LEU A 199 15.39 -20.33 1.73
C LEU A 199 16.27 -19.67 2.77
N ASP A 200 17.09 -18.71 2.33
CA ASP A 200 17.86 -17.85 3.20
C ASP A 200 16.98 -16.72 3.73
N VAL A 201 17.09 -16.45 5.02
CA VAL A 201 16.40 -15.37 5.71
C VAL A 201 17.43 -14.30 6.08
N SER A 202 17.23 -13.09 5.60
CA SER A 202 18.12 -11.96 5.85
C SER A 202 17.36 -10.79 6.46
N SER A 203 17.84 -10.29 7.60
CA SER A 203 17.51 -8.95 8.08
C SER A 203 18.60 -7.99 7.59
N ASP A 204 18.20 -6.87 7.00
CA ASP A 204 19.15 -5.82 6.64
C ASP A 204 19.79 -5.27 7.93
N ASN A 205 21.06 -5.62 8.15
CA ASN A 205 21.80 -5.08 9.28
C ASN A 205 22.10 -3.60 9.01
N PRO A 206 21.96 -2.72 10.00
CA PRO A 206 22.32 -1.32 9.84
C PRO A 206 23.78 -1.21 9.39
N ALA A 207 24.02 -0.43 8.35
CA ALA A 207 25.35 -0.25 7.78
C ALA A 207 26.32 0.34 8.83
N PHE A 208 27.62 0.10 8.65
CA PHE A 208 28.65 0.68 9.52
C PHE A 208 28.53 2.21 9.55
N GLY A 209 28.31 2.80 10.74
CA GLY A 209 28.04 4.23 10.90
C GLY A 209 26.56 4.64 10.92
N SER A 210 25.63 3.68 10.83
CA SER A 210 24.21 3.93 11.01
C SER A 210 23.89 4.47 12.41
N LYS A 211 22.85 5.29 12.48
CA LYS A 211 22.27 5.78 13.75
C LYS A 211 21.47 4.70 14.48
N PHE A 212 21.36 3.51 13.92
CA PHE A 212 20.73 2.35 14.53
C PHE A 212 21.76 1.30 14.95
N SER A 213 21.60 0.79 16.16
CA SER A 213 22.33 -0.35 16.70
C SER A 213 21.36 -1.52 16.88
N THR A 214 21.77 -2.72 16.46
CA THR A 214 20.98 -3.94 16.65
C THR A 214 21.75 -4.92 17.51
N SER A 215 21.07 -5.49 18.50
CA SER A 215 21.61 -6.47 19.43
C SER A 215 20.64 -7.63 19.62
N MET A 216 21.17 -8.81 19.95
CA MET A 216 20.37 -9.97 20.29
C MET A 216 20.16 -10.01 21.79
N GLU A 217 18.91 -10.18 22.20
CA GLU A 217 18.54 -10.36 23.60
C GLU A 217 17.70 -11.60 23.81
N LYS A 218 17.60 -12.04 25.07
CA LYS A 218 16.65 -13.06 25.47
C LYS A 218 15.44 -12.39 26.13
N LEU A 219 14.27 -12.78 25.68
CA LEU A 219 12.99 -12.47 26.30
C LEU A 219 12.36 -13.79 26.70
N GLU A 220 12.30 -14.05 28.00
CA GLU A 220 11.97 -15.37 28.55
C GLU A 220 12.93 -16.43 27.97
N ASP A 221 12.42 -17.42 27.25
CA ASP A 221 13.21 -18.48 26.59
C ASP A 221 13.36 -18.28 25.08
N ARG A 222 12.98 -17.10 24.56
CA ARG A 222 13.03 -16.79 23.13
C ARG A 222 14.09 -15.74 22.84
N GLU A 223 14.83 -15.95 21.76
CA GLU A 223 15.74 -14.94 21.23
C GLU A 223 14.94 -13.86 20.49
N ILE A 224 15.27 -12.61 20.78
CA ILE A 224 14.68 -11.43 20.16
C ILE A 224 15.79 -10.54 19.61
N MET A 225 15.46 -9.73 18.61
CA MET A 225 16.35 -8.69 18.10
C MET A 225 15.86 -7.35 18.64
N LEU A 226 16.72 -6.65 19.38
CA LEU A 226 16.51 -5.28 19.82
C LEU A 226 17.29 -4.36 18.89
N SER A 227 16.57 -3.51 18.16
CA SER A 227 17.15 -2.44 17.36
C SER A 227 16.79 -1.09 17.98
N SER A 228 17.76 -0.22 18.15
CA SER A 228 17.56 1.11 18.74
C SER A 228 18.24 2.16 17.90
N GLY A 229 17.59 3.30 17.67
CA GLY A 229 18.18 4.39 16.91
C GLY A 229 17.73 5.77 17.33
N ARG A 230 18.45 6.76 16.81
CA ARG A 230 18.25 8.18 17.12
C ARG A 230 17.84 8.92 15.85
N VAL A 231 16.71 9.60 15.91
CA VAL A 231 16.19 10.43 14.83
C VAL A 231 16.35 11.89 15.23
N PRO A 232 17.23 12.66 14.57
CA PRO A 232 17.40 14.08 14.90
C PRO A 232 16.16 14.86 14.46
N VAL A 233 15.71 15.76 15.31
CA VAL A 233 14.59 16.70 15.07
C VAL A 233 15.14 18.12 15.19
N GLU A 234 14.37 19.10 14.73
CA GLU A 234 14.68 20.53 14.91
C GLU A 234 14.98 20.87 16.38
N ASN A 235 15.74 21.96 16.58
CA ASN A 235 16.19 22.44 17.89
C ASN A 235 17.10 21.45 18.65
N ASN A 236 17.88 20.64 17.93
CA ASN A 236 18.85 19.69 18.49
C ASN A 236 18.22 18.67 19.46
N ARG A 237 16.92 18.41 19.30
CA ARG A 237 16.19 17.37 20.01
C ARG A 237 16.27 16.06 19.24
N ILE A 238 16.09 14.96 19.95
CA ILE A 238 16.21 13.62 19.39
C ILE A 238 14.95 12.83 19.76
N VAL A 239 14.40 12.14 18.78
CA VAL A 239 13.41 11.08 18.99
C VAL A 239 14.15 9.76 19.05
N LEU A 240 13.96 9.03 20.15
CA LEU A 240 14.47 7.67 20.30
C LEU A 240 13.45 6.70 19.71
N VAL A 241 13.95 5.75 18.95
CA VAL A 241 13.14 4.67 18.37
C VAL A 241 13.72 3.34 18.85
N VAL A 242 12.88 2.51 19.44
CA VAL A 242 13.22 1.15 19.85
C VAL A 242 12.29 0.18 19.15
N VAL A 243 12.87 -0.78 18.44
CA VAL A 243 12.17 -1.84 17.75
C VAL A 243 12.58 -3.18 18.35
N VAL A 244 11.62 -3.97 18.81
CA VAL A 244 11.85 -5.33 19.28
C VAL A 244 11.13 -6.29 18.36
N THR A 245 11.87 -7.21 17.77
CA THR A 245 11.35 -8.17 16.78
C THR A 245 11.65 -9.61 17.20
N LYS A 246 10.69 -10.51 16.96
CA LYS A 246 10.91 -11.96 17.09
C LYS A 246 12.06 -12.38 16.17
N LYS A 247 13.11 -13.02 16.72
CA LYS A 247 14.19 -13.56 15.89
C LYS A 247 13.68 -14.71 15.03
N LEU A 248 14.10 -14.73 13.77
CA LEU A 248 13.90 -15.86 12.86
C LEU A 248 15.18 -16.65 12.69
N ASN A 249 15.03 -17.93 12.32
CA ASN A 249 16.13 -18.75 11.87
C ASN A 249 16.69 -18.18 10.57
N SER A 250 18.01 -18.22 10.38
CA SER A 250 18.67 -17.74 9.17
C SER A 250 18.32 -18.56 7.92
N ARG A 251 17.76 -19.76 8.09
CA ARG A 251 17.34 -20.64 7.01
C ARG A 251 16.00 -21.29 7.30
N ILE A 252 15.17 -21.36 6.26
CA ILE A 252 13.90 -22.07 6.27
C ILE A 252 14.01 -23.24 5.30
N GLN A 253 13.74 -24.45 5.79
CA GLN A 253 13.64 -25.64 4.94
C GLN A 253 12.18 -26.02 4.77
N VAL A 254 11.72 -26.05 3.51
CA VAL A 254 10.34 -26.44 3.17
C VAL A 254 10.38 -27.78 2.45
N SER A 255 9.68 -28.76 3.01
CA SER A 255 9.64 -30.12 2.45
C SER A 255 8.92 -30.16 1.09
N ALA A 256 9.14 -31.22 0.33
CA ALA A 256 8.42 -31.45 -0.92
C ALA A 256 6.90 -31.50 -0.69
N LYS A 257 6.11 -30.93 -1.61
CA LYS A 257 4.63 -30.91 -1.56
C LYS A 257 4.07 -30.41 -0.22
N SER A 258 4.72 -29.42 0.38
CA SER A 258 4.35 -28.90 1.69
C SER A 258 4.31 -27.38 1.69
N GLU A 259 3.66 -26.84 2.72
CA GLU A 259 3.57 -25.42 2.96
C GLU A 259 4.25 -25.08 4.29
N TYR A 260 4.77 -23.86 4.37
CA TYR A 260 5.37 -23.28 5.57
C TYR A 260 4.73 -21.93 5.85
N THR A 261 4.38 -21.70 7.12
CA THR A 261 3.86 -20.41 7.57
C THR A 261 4.63 -19.96 8.79
N ASP A 262 5.02 -18.69 8.81
CA ASP A 262 5.59 -18.04 9.99
C ASP A 262 5.12 -16.60 10.09
N ASN A 263 5.08 -16.10 11.31
CA ASN A 263 4.66 -14.73 11.61
C ASN A 263 5.79 -14.04 12.36
N ILE A 264 6.28 -12.94 11.78
CA ILE A 264 7.23 -12.04 12.40
C ILE A 264 6.43 -10.94 13.09
N LEU A 265 6.54 -10.89 14.40
CA LEU A 265 5.95 -9.84 15.23
C LEU A 265 7.03 -8.84 15.62
N SER A 266 6.71 -7.57 15.46
CA SER A 266 7.59 -6.47 15.83
C SER A 266 6.81 -5.39 16.59
N VAL A 267 7.47 -4.82 17.59
CA VAL A 267 6.95 -3.76 18.43
C VAL A 267 7.87 -2.55 18.31
N VAL A 268 7.31 -1.39 17.98
CA VAL A 268 7.99 -0.11 17.81
C VAL A 268 7.53 0.84 18.90
N TRP A 269 8.47 1.33 19.69
CA TRP A 269 8.23 2.38 20.69
C TRP A 269 9.05 3.61 20.33
N THR A 270 8.42 4.79 20.42
CA THR A 270 9.08 6.07 20.20
C THR A 270 8.98 6.98 21.42
N SER A 271 9.97 7.83 21.62
CA SER A 271 9.89 8.92 22.60
C SER A 271 9.31 10.18 21.96
N GLU A 272 8.78 11.07 22.80
CA GLU A 272 8.68 12.48 22.43
C GLU A 272 10.09 13.08 22.20
N PRO A 273 10.21 14.18 21.43
CA PRO A 273 11.49 14.83 21.20
C PRO A 273 12.15 15.27 22.52
N THR A 274 13.27 14.64 22.86
CA THR A 274 13.98 14.85 24.13
C THR A 274 15.39 15.40 23.90
N GLU A 275 15.94 16.02 24.95
CA GLU A 275 17.33 16.46 25.00
C GLU A 275 18.29 15.28 25.22
N SER A 276 19.56 15.49 24.86
CA SER A 276 20.62 14.48 24.93
C SER A 276 20.90 13.96 26.35
N THR A 277 20.60 14.77 27.38
CA THR A 277 20.84 14.47 28.80
C THR A 277 19.96 13.37 29.36
N LYS A 278 18.74 13.18 28.82
CA LYS A 278 17.75 12.20 29.31
C LYS A 278 17.67 10.93 28.46
N LEU A 279 18.57 10.77 27.48
CA LEU A 279 18.47 9.70 26.49
C LEU A 279 18.55 8.30 27.10
N GLU A 280 19.42 8.09 28.09
CA GLU A 280 19.64 6.75 28.66
C GLU A 280 18.43 6.26 29.47
N GLU A 281 17.87 7.12 30.31
CA GLU A 281 16.65 6.83 31.08
C GLU A 281 15.46 6.57 30.15
N THR A 282 15.31 7.42 29.14
CA THR A 282 14.25 7.28 28.12
C THR A 282 14.43 5.97 27.36
N PHE A 283 15.65 5.67 26.91
CA PHE A 283 15.97 4.42 26.20
C PHE A 283 15.64 3.18 27.04
N SER A 284 16.03 3.17 28.31
CA SER A 284 15.72 2.04 29.21
C SER A 284 14.21 1.86 29.36
N THR A 285 13.45 2.95 29.48
CA THR A 285 11.98 2.89 29.58
C THR A 285 11.34 2.34 28.31
N LEU A 286 11.75 2.83 27.14
CA LEU A 286 11.24 2.34 25.86
C LEU A 286 11.60 0.87 25.62
N ARG A 287 12.83 0.47 25.95
CA ARG A 287 13.31 -0.92 25.81
C ARG A 287 12.47 -1.88 26.65
N GLU A 288 12.25 -1.58 27.92
CA GLU A 288 11.44 -2.46 28.78
C GLU A 288 9.97 -2.47 28.37
N GLY A 289 9.41 -1.32 27.96
CA GLY A 289 8.05 -1.23 27.43
C GLY A 289 7.85 -2.09 26.17
N ALA A 290 8.74 -1.96 25.19
CA ALA A 290 8.67 -2.72 23.95
C ALA A 290 8.88 -4.23 24.16
N LYS A 291 9.79 -4.62 25.07
CA LYS A 291 10.00 -6.04 25.44
C LYS A 291 8.77 -6.63 26.13
N LYS A 292 8.17 -5.88 27.05
CA LYS A 292 6.93 -6.31 27.73
C LYS A 292 5.80 -6.52 26.73
N GLU A 293 5.54 -5.55 25.87
CA GLU A 293 4.48 -5.63 24.86
C GLU A 293 4.72 -6.79 23.88
N LEU A 294 5.96 -7.00 23.41
CA LEU A 294 6.28 -8.16 22.58
C LEU A 294 6.05 -9.48 23.33
N GLY A 295 6.42 -9.56 24.61
CA GLY A 295 6.20 -10.75 25.44
C GLY A 295 4.72 -11.10 25.60
N GLU A 296 3.84 -10.10 25.70
CA GLU A 296 2.39 -10.30 25.69
C GLU A 296 1.89 -10.81 24.34
N LEU A 297 2.36 -10.21 23.23
CA LEU A 297 1.97 -10.61 21.87
C LEU A 297 2.44 -12.02 21.51
N LEU A 298 3.62 -12.44 21.98
CA LEU A 298 4.17 -13.77 21.73
C LEU A 298 3.40 -14.91 22.42
N ARG A 299 2.51 -14.56 23.37
CA ARG A 299 1.56 -15.48 24.03
C ARG A 299 0.17 -15.44 23.39
N ALA A 300 -0.14 -14.39 22.65
CA ALA A 300 -1.43 -14.21 21.99
C ALA A 300 -1.50 -14.97 20.64
N SER A 301 -2.72 -15.20 20.14
CA SER A 301 -2.93 -15.73 18.80
C SER A 301 -2.69 -14.65 17.75
N VAL A 302 -1.77 -14.90 16.82
CA VAL A 302 -1.52 -13.99 15.69
C VAL A 302 -2.73 -13.92 14.76
N ASP A 303 -3.46 -15.01 14.59
CA ASP A 303 -4.64 -15.01 13.72
C ASP A 303 -5.77 -14.15 14.31
N GLU A 304 -5.95 -14.16 15.63
CA GLU A 304 -6.87 -13.23 16.31
C GLU A 304 -6.41 -11.78 16.13
N LEU A 305 -5.11 -11.50 16.26
CA LEU A 305 -4.54 -10.18 16.03
C LEU A 305 -4.80 -9.69 14.60
N VAL A 306 -4.71 -10.58 13.61
CA VAL A 306 -5.00 -10.26 12.21
C VAL A 306 -6.50 -10.01 11.99
N VAL A 307 -7.37 -10.78 12.63
CA VAL A 307 -8.83 -10.58 12.57
C VAL A 307 -9.23 -9.26 13.22
N ASP A 308 -8.70 -8.95 14.41
CA ASP A 308 -8.91 -7.67 15.11
C ASP A 308 -8.53 -6.48 14.22
N HIS A 309 -7.36 -6.55 13.56
CA HIS A 309 -6.93 -5.53 12.61
C HIS A 309 -7.89 -5.38 11.43
N GLN A 310 -8.30 -6.49 10.81
CA GLN A 310 -9.21 -6.47 9.68
C GLN A 310 -10.56 -5.86 10.04
N GLN A 311 -11.11 -6.21 11.21
CA GLN A 311 -12.36 -5.64 11.69
C GLN A 311 -12.24 -4.13 11.89
N ALA A 312 -11.15 -3.68 12.52
CA ALA A 312 -10.88 -2.24 12.71
C ALA A 312 -10.76 -1.48 11.37
N TRP A 313 -10.16 -2.09 10.34
CA TRP A 313 -10.13 -1.51 9.00
C TRP A 313 -11.50 -1.52 8.31
N MET A 314 -12.27 -2.60 8.44
CA MET A 314 -13.63 -2.66 7.93
C MET A 314 -14.51 -1.58 8.54
N ASP A 315 -14.38 -1.33 9.85
CA ASP A 315 -15.15 -0.32 10.58
C ASP A 315 -14.81 1.12 10.16
N LEU A 316 -13.56 1.36 9.77
CA LEU A 316 -13.13 2.66 9.24
C LEU A 316 -13.47 2.83 7.75
N PHE A 317 -13.43 1.73 7.01
CA PHE A 317 -13.74 1.69 5.58
C PHE A 317 -15.24 1.40 5.32
N ILE A 318 -16.13 1.69 6.29
CA ILE A 318 -17.58 1.59 6.13
C ILE A 318 -18.06 2.56 5.04
N SER A 319 -17.44 3.74 4.93
CA SER A 319 -17.78 4.76 3.92
C SER A 319 -17.07 4.56 2.58
N GLY A 320 -16.42 3.41 2.34
CA GLY A 320 -15.73 3.14 1.08
C GLY A 320 -16.65 3.42 -0.11
N VAL A 321 -16.21 4.27 -1.03
CA VAL A 321 -17.07 4.74 -2.12
C VAL A 321 -17.05 3.70 -3.24
N GLU A 322 -18.05 2.84 -3.28
CA GLU A 322 -18.31 1.99 -4.45
C GLU A 322 -18.96 2.84 -5.54
N MET A 323 -18.15 3.60 -6.28
CA MET A 323 -18.65 4.32 -7.45
C MET A 323 -18.77 3.33 -8.61
N ARG A 324 -19.97 3.19 -9.16
CA ARG A 324 -20.14 2.67 -10.52
C ARG A 324 -19.19 3.44 -11.43
N LYS A 325 -18.56 2.79 -12.40
CA LYS A 325 -17.57 3.38 -13.32
C LYS A 325 -18.14 4.65 -13.98
N ILE A 326 -17.94 5.81 -13.37
CA ILE A 326 -18.35 7.10 -13.93
C ILE A 326 -17.20 7.52 -14.85
N THR A 327 -17.55 7.86 -16.09
CA THR A 327 -16.60 8.17 -17.16
C THR A 327 -16.53 9.67 -17.45
N ASP A 328 -17.05 10.51 -16.56
CA ASP A 328 -16.94 11.95 -16.70
C ASP A 328 -15.53 12.42 -16.28
N SER A 329 -14.98 13.37 -17.02
CA SER A 329 -13.60 13.84 -16.86
C SER A 329 -13.34 14.59 -15.55
N HIS A 330 -14.39 14.97 -14.80
CA HIS A 330 -14.31 15.85 -13.64
C HIS A 330 -14.65 15.16 -12.31
N THR A 331 -14.90 13.86 -12.33
CA THR A 331 -15.10 13.04 -11.13
C THR A 331 -13.92 12.09 -10.97
N PRO A 332 -13.25 12.06 -9.81
CA PRO A 332 -12.14 11.15 -9.58
C PRO A 332 -12.63 9.70 -9.70
N SER A 333 -11.77 8.83 -10.24
CA SER A 333 -12.08 7.41 -10.35
C SER A 333 -12.26 6.77 -8.97
N SER A 334 -13.06 5.70 -8.86
CA SER A 334 -13.19 4.92 -7.61
C SER A 334 -11.84 4.45 -7.08
N ARG A 335 -10.92 4.12 -7.99
CA ARG A 335 -9.53 3.78 -7.68
C ARG A 335 -8.83 4.94 -6.97
N THR A 336 -8.90 6.15 -7.53
CA THR A 336 -8.29 7.35 -6.93
C THR A 336 -8.86 7.59 -5.54
N VAL A 337 -10.19 7.61 -5.40
CA VAL A 337 -10.87 7.87 -4.13
C VAL A 337 -10.47 6.85 -3.05
N ASN A 338 -10.53 5.55 -3.37
CA ASN A 338 -10.21 4.50 -2.40
C ASN A 338 -8.72 4.46 -2.04
N THR A 339 -7.83 4.74 -3.01
CA THR A 339 -6.39 4.82 -2.76
C THR A 339 -6.07 6.00 -1.84
N THR A 340 -6.65 7.18 -2.10
CA THR A 340 -6.50 8.37 -1.25
C THR A 340 -7.06 8.11 0.15
N LEU A 341 -8.25 7.55 0.26
CA LEU A 341 -8.84 7.19 1.57
C LEU A 341 -7.95 6.22 2.35
N TYR A 342 -7.41 5.20 1.68
CA TYR A 342 -6.48 4.25 2.30
C TYR A 342 -5.24 4.95 2.85
N TYR A 343 -4.62 5.86 2.09
CA TYR A 343 -3.43 6.57 2.55
C TYR A 343 -3.73 7.51 3.72
N ILE A 344 -4.87 8.23 3.68
CA ILE A 344 -5.32 9.07 4.80
C ILE A 344 -5.50 8.22 6.06
N LEU A 345 -6.16 7.06 5.95
CA LEU A 345 -6.36 6.15 7.10
C LEU A 345 -5.04 5.54 7.59
N SER A 346 -4.11 5.26 6.69
CA SER A 346 -2.78 4.72 7.02
C SER A 346 -1.88 5.73 7.72
N SER A 347 -2.04 7.03 7.43
CA SER A 347 -1.27 8.12 8.03
C SER A 347 -1.93 8.77 9.24
N SER A 348 -3.21 8.48 9.51
CA SER A 348 -3.97 9.08 10.61
C SER A 348 -4.26 8.07 11.70
N MET A 349 -4.03 8.40 12.97
CA MET A 349 -4.39 7.54 14.10
C MET A 349 -5.92 7.35 14.20
N ALA A 350 -6.36 6.23 14.77
CA ALA A 350 -7.76 6.00 15.17
C ALA A 350 -7.85 5.79 16.69
N PRO A 351 -7.86 6.87 17.49
CA PRO A 351 -7.77 6.78 18.96
C PRO A 351 -8.92 5.99 19.58
N LEU A 352 -10.13 6.08 19.01
CA LEU A 352 -11.30 5.32 19.46
C LEU A 352 -11.15 3.79 19.28
N LEU A 353 -10.19 3.36 18.47
CA LEU A 353 -9.87 1.96 18.26
C LEU A 353 -8.66 1.49 19.10
N ASP A 354 -7.97 2.38 19.83
CA ASP A 354 -6.87 1.98 20.73
C ASP A 354 -7.44 1.21 21.93
N ARG A 355 -6.94 -0.01 22.13
CA ARG A 355 -7.37 -0.90 23.22
C ARG A 355 -6.93 -0.41 24.61
N ARG A 356 -5.96 0.51 24.68
CA ARG A 356 -5.44 1.06 25.94
C ARG A 356 -6.27 2.24 26.45
N LEU A 357 -7.21 2.74 25.64
CA LEU A 357 -8.04 3.89 25.98
C LEU A 357 -8.95 3.59 27.18
N SER A 358 -8.97 4.47 28.18
CA SER A 358 -9.90 4.34 29.30
C SER A 358 -11.33 4.67 28.88
N SER A 359 -12.32 4.19 29.64
CA SER A 359 -13.73 4.48 29.38
C SER A 359 -14.05 5.98 29.44
N GLU A 360 -13.38 6.72 30.33
CA GLU A 360 -13.55 8.17 30.45
C GLU A 360 -12.98 8.90 29.23
N GLU A 361 -11.77 8.57 28.80
CA GLU A 361 -11.16 9.16 27.60
C GLU A 361 -11.98 8.84 26.35
N ARG A 362 -12.52 7.62 26.26
CA ARG A 362 -13.43 7.23 25.19
C ARG A 362 -14.67 8.12 25.14
N ALA A 363 -15.36 8.29 26.27
CA ALA A 363 -16.53 9.16 26.34
C ALA A 363 -16.20 10.61 25.99
N ARG A 364 -15.03 11.12 26.42
CA ARG A 364 -14.54 12.46 26.05
C ARG A 364 -14.33 12.58 24.54
N LEU A 365 -13.64 11.64 23.91
CA LEU A 365 -13.40 11.64 22.47
C LEU A 365 -14.72 11.52 21.67
N GLU A 366 -15.62 10.63 22.07
CA GLU A 366 -16.95 10.48 21.45
C GLU A 366 -17.77 11.77 21.58
N SER A 367 -17.68 12.47 22.72
CA SER A 367 -18.37 13.76 22.92
C SER A 367 -17.85 14.87 22.00
N SER A 368 -16.55 14.88 21.70
CA SER A 368 -15.94 15.87 20.80
C SER A 368 -16.36 15.70 19.34
N LEU A 369 -16.71 14.47 18.92
CA LEU A 369 -17.20 14.19 17.57
C LEU A 369 -18.63 14.69 17.33
N ASN A 370 -19.42 14.88 18.38
CA ASN A 370 -20.76 15.45 18.27
C ASN A 370 -20.75 16.96 17.97
N TYR A 371 -19.59 17.61 18.10
CA TYR A 371 -19.37 19.00 17.70
C TYR A 371 -18.74 19.06 16.30
N ALA A 372 -19.37 18.41 15.33
CA ALA A 372 -19.01 18.58 13.92
C ALA A 372 -19.67 19.88 13.43
N ASP A 373 -18.97 21.01 13.58
CA ASP A 373 -19.25 22.20 12.78
C ASP A 373 -19.31 21.77 11.32
N HIS A 374 -20.42 22.08 10.64
CA HIS A 374 -20.78 21.55 9.32
C HIS A 374 -19.63 21.68 8.31
N CYS A 375 -18.78 20.67 8.20
CA CYS A 375 -17.71 20.66 7.20
C CYS A 375 -18.35 20.78 5.81
N PHE A 376 -17.98 21.85 5.10
CA PHE A 376 -18.45 22.21 3.76
C PHE A 376 -19.93 22.59 3.60
N SER A 377 -20.75 22.67 4.65
CA SER A 377 -22.16 23.09 4.57
C SER A 377 -22.99 22.43 3.44
N GLY A 378 -22.61 21.22 3.00
CA GLY A 378 -23.25 20.53 1.87
C GLY A 378 -22.71 20.85 0.46
N HIS A 379 -21.60 21.58 0.31
CA HIS A 379 -20.94 21.77 -0.97
C HIS A 379 -20.23 20.49 -1.45
N ALA A 380 -20.42 20.14 -2.73
CA ALA A 380 -19.78 18.97 -3.33
C ALA A 380 -18.27 19.18 -3.47
N THR A 381 -17.47 18.39 -2.75
CA THR A 381 -15.98 18.44 -2.77
C THR A 381 -15.35 17.50 -3.80
N MET A 382 -16.16 16.79 -4.60
CA MET A 382 -15.66 15.86 -5.63
C MET A 382 -14.89 16.55 -6.76
N HIS A 383 -15.09 17.85 -6.98
CA HIS A 383 -14.40 18.63 -8.03
C HIS A 383 -13.16 19.37 -7.53
N ALA A 384 -12.75 19.19 -6.26
CA ALA A 384 -11.57 19.84 -5.73
C ALA A 384 -10.32 19.04 -6.11
N GLU A 385 -9.60 19.48 -7.16
CA GLU A 385 -8.39 18.81 -7.66
C GLU A 385 -7.32 18.61 -6.56
N ASN A 386 -7.20 19.55 -5.62
CA ASN A 386 -6.26 19.45 -4.50
C ASN A 386 -6.60 18.35 -3.48
N LEU A 387 -7.86 17.90 -3.42
CA LEU A 387 -8.28 16.80 -2.54
C LEU A 387 -8.08 15.43 -3.21
N TRP A 388 -7.98 15.39 -4.55
CA TRP A 388 -7.94 14.17 -5.35
C TRP A 388 -6.80 14.21 -6.38
N PRO A 389 -5.54 14.40 -5.96
CA PRO A 389 -4.45 14.53 -6.92
C PRO A 389 -4.27 13.22 -7.71
N GLU A 390 -4.00 13.34 -9.01
CA GLU A 390 -3.69 12.18 -9.86
C GLU A 390 -2.37 11.49 -9.47
N ARG A 391 -1.48 12.22 -8.77
CA ARG A 391 -0.20 11.74 -8.22
C ARG A 391 -0.17 11.91 -6.70
N SER A 392 0.08 10.82 -5.97
CA SER A 392 0.12 10.82 -4.50
C SER A 392 1.35 11.50 -3.89
N GLU A 393 2.36 11.85 -4.71
CA GLU A 393 3.57 12.56 -4.27
C GLU A 393 3.28 13.93 -3.61
N GLN A 394 2.11 14.51 -3.87
CA GLN A 394 1.71 15.80 -3.32
C GLN A 394 1.24 15.75 -1.84
N CYS A 395 1.02 14.56 -1.26
CA CYS A 395 0.55 14.42 0.12
C CYS A 395 1.68 14.35 1.16
N CYS A 396 2.94 14.19 0.73
CA CYS A 396 4.11 14.24 1.60
C CYS A 396 4.93 15.47 1.22
N PRO A 397 5.20 16.42 2.14
CA PRO A 397 6.07 17.54 1.83
C PRO A 397 7.50 17.03 1.57
N ASP A 398 8.05 17.46 0.45
CA ASP A 398 9.42 17.21 0.03
C ASP A 398 10.37 18.02 0.95
N PRO A 399 11.26 17.39 1.75
CA PRO A 399 12.11 18.11 2.71
C PRO A 399 13.22 18.94 2.04
N ALA A 400 13.34 18.90 0.72
CA ALA A 400 14.40 19.59 -0.03
C ALA A 400 14.06 21.02 -0.49
N ALA A 401 12.82 21.50 -0.30
CA ALA A 401 12.45 22.86 -0.66
C ALA A 401 12.77 23.85 0.47
N GLY A 402 14.06 24.17 0.63
CA GLY A 402 14.53 25.26 1.48
C GLY A 402 14.16 26.64 0.92
N HIS A 403 12.88 27.01 0.99
CA HIS A 403 12.43 28.39 0.79
C HIS A 403 11.66 28.85 2.03
N THR A 404 12.32 29.69 2.81
CA THR A 404 11.66 30.60 3.76
C THR A 404 10.66 31.46 2.98
N VAL A 405 9.37 31.19 3.14
CA VAL A 405 8.31 32.09 2.69
C VAL A 405 7.95 32.96 3.88
N ASP A 406 8.33 34.23 3.81
CA ASP A 406 7.87 35.28 4.73
C ASP A 406 6.34 35.29 4.79
N SER A 407 5.82 35.34 6.02
CA SER A 407 4.40 35.32 6.36
C SER A 407 3.56 36.40 5.67
N ASP A 408 4.19 37.46 5.14
CA ASP A 408 3.51 38.56 4.47
C ASP A 408 3.27 38.31 2.96
N SER A 409 3.93 37.33 2.35
CA SER A 409 3.81 37.05 0.90
C SER A 409 2.71 36.03 0.54
N ALA A 410 2.16 35.32 1.54
CA ALA A 410 1.06 34.38 1.35
C ALA A 410 -0.32 35.07 1.34
N GLU A 411 -0.42 36.26 1.93
CA GLU A 411 -1.68 37.01 2.03
C GLU A 411 -2.04 37.74 0.71
N GLU A 412 -1.04 38.07 -0.11
CA GLU A 412 -1.26 38.81 -1.37
C GLU A 412 -1.67 37.90 -2.54
N ARG A 413 -1.43 36.58 -2.48
CA ARG A 413 -1.86 35.61 -3.52
C ARG A 413 -3.28 35.09 -3.34
N LEU A 414 -3.92 35.32 -2.19
CA LEU A 414 -5.31 34.94 -1.92
C LEU A 414 -6.32 36.09 -2.15
N GLN A 415 -5.85 37.30 -2.49
CA GLN A 415 -6.71 38.48 -2.72
C GLN A 415 -7.13 38.67 -4.19
N GLY A 416 -6.80 37.74 -5.09
CA GLY A 416 -7.05 37.86 -6.54
C GLY A 416 -8.35 37.27 -7.10
N ALA A 417 -9.19 36.62 -6.30
CA ALA A 417 -10.48 36.09 -6.75
C ALA A 417 -11.63 36.76 -5.98
N GLY A 418 -12.56 37.35 -6.72
CA GLY A 418 -13.62 38.24 -6.26
C GLY A 418 -14.41 37.75 -5.05
N GLY A 419 -14.76 38.72 -4.19
CA GLY A 419 -15.10 38.50 -2.80
C GLY A 419 -16.52 38.04 -2.50
N SER A 420 -16.68 37.54 -1.29
CA SER A 420 -17.83 37.76 -0.40
C SER A 420 -17.34 37.54 1.04
N ARG A 421 -17.17 38.63 1.79
CA ARG A 421 -16.89 38.56 3.23
C ARG A 421 -18.12 38.04 3.96
N CYS A 422 -17.96 37.14 4.92
CA CYS A 422 -18.93 36.94 5.99
C CYS A 422 -18.30 37.39 7.32
N PRO A 423 -18.82 38.45 7.98
CA PRO A 423 -18.42 38.85 9.32
C PRO A 423 -19.12 37.98 10.39
N TRP A 424 -18.44 37.81 11.51
CA TRP A 424 -18.96 37.17 12.72
C TRP A 424 -20.07 38.00 13.38
N SER A 425 -21.05 37.29 13.98
CA SER A 425 -22.01 37.69 15.02
C SER A 425 -23.21 38.60 14.65
N HIS A 426 -24.43 38.05 14.68
CA HIS A 426 -25.55 38.35 15.60
C HIS A 426 -26.91 37.90 15.03
N ALA A 427 -27.69 37.22 15.89
CA ALA A 427 -29.16 37.15 15.97
C ALA A 427 -30.01 36.65 14.78
N GLY A 428 -30.84 35.63 15.08
CA GLY A 428 -32.28 35.70 14.84
C GLY A 428 -32.88 34.89 13.67
N TYR A 429 -33.83 34.02 14.03
CA TYR A 429 -34.94 33.49 13.23
C TYR A 429 -34.66 32.44 12.12
N GLY A 430 -34.91 31.18 12.49
CA GLY A 430 -35.96 30.34 11.90
C GLY A 430 -35.89 29.96 10.42
N ALA A 431 -35.57 28.68 10.16
CA ALA A 431 -36.31 27.84 9.21
C ALA A 431 -36.04 26.35 9.49
N GLN A 432 -37.11 25.62 9.81
CA GLN A 432 -37.15 24.16 9.85
C GLN A 432 -37.13 23.60 8.42
N LEU A 433 -36.33 22.56 8.17
CA LEU A 433 -36.57 21.62 7.08
C LEU A 433 -36.23 20.20 7.54
N TRP A 434 -37.13 19.29 7.18
CA TRP A 434 -37.40 17.99 7.76
C TRP A 434 -36.36 16.90 7.45
N TRP A 435 -36.03 16.09 8.46
CA TRP A 435 -35.49 14.74 8.28
C TRP A 435 -36.64 13.72 8.23
N PRO A 436 -36.67 12.76 7.29
CA PRO A 436 -37.59 11.63 7.40
C PRO A 436 -37.13 10.72 8.54
N SER A 437 -38.01 10.53 9.52
CA SER A 437 -37.82 9.56 10.61
C SER A 437 -37.82 8.15 10.03
N VAL A 438 -36.73 7.42 10.22
CA VAL A 438 -36.70 5.96 10.01
C VAL A 438 -37.16 5.31 11.32
N HIS A 439 -38.42 4.89 11.36
CA HIS A 439 -38.93 4.01 12.42
C HIS A 439 -38.20 2.67 12.37
N ARG A 440 -37.49 2.31 13.44
CA ARG A 440 -37.11 0.92 13.74
C ARG A 440 -38.23 0.30 14.55
N GLU A 441 -38.87 -0.74 14.01
CA GLU A 441 -39.69 -1.65 14.81
C GLU A 441 -38.80 -2.47 15.76
N PRO A 442 -39.20 -2.67 17.03
CA PRO A 442 -38.52 -3.58 17.95
C PRO A 442 -38.87 -5.04 17.66
N PRO A 443 -37.96 -5.99 17.98
CA PRO A 443 -38.14 -7.40 17.67
C PRO A 443 -39.24 -8.06 18.54
N PRO A 444 -39.89 -9.13 18.04
CA PRO A 444 -40.92 -9.83 18.79
C PRO A 444 -40.33 -10.61 19.97
N VAL A 445 -40.97 -10.46 21.13
CA VAL A 445 -40.74 -11.27 22.32
C VAL A 445 -41.47 -12.61 22.14
N SER A 446 -40.75 -13.70 22.36
CA SER A 446 -41.28 -15.08 22.37
C SER A 446 -42.24 -15.31 23.53
N GLY A 447 -43.39 -15.92 23.23
CA GLY A 447 -44.25 -16.60 24.20
C GLY A 447 -44.05 -18.10 24.14
#